data_AF-A0A662H122-F1
#
_entry.id   AF-A0A662H122-F1
#
_cell.length_a   1.000
_cell.length_b   1.000
_cell.length_c   1.000
_cell.angle_alpha   90.00
_cell.angle_beta   90.00
_cell.angle_gamma   90.00
#
_symmetry.space_group_name_H-M   'P 1'
#
loop_
_entity.id
_entity.type
_entity.pdbx_description
1 polymer ?
#
loop_
_entity_poly.entity_id
_entity_poly.type
_entity_poly.pdbx_seq_one_letter_code
_entity_poly.pdbx_strand_id
1 'polypeptide(L)'
;MHACVSKTLLVAITVILIVLTLMLWRPWEFRRAIDLEYVRAKLREIAEIIEQGVPATLEVDVPLKVFEEYDVVVLTITRPNEEPIVIRLPISAIVYEDRSLRLPLRVERRGLVEIVENGTMIILKPLPRVDSTVVVEYGREFHLVVVGLVKLRSERAVVRGKIAITFDELEPYTYLRSYDYSGVSKVRLGGMDMIRVGVSRGAGLKITIAGVIAKISQEG
;
A
#
# COMPACT_ATOMS: atom_id res chain seq x y z
N MET A 1 66.25 24.22 -2.76
CA MET A 1 65.15 23.32 -3.19
C MET A 1 64.48 22.53 -2.06
N HIS A 2 64.94 22.60 -0.80
CA HIS A 2 64.34 21.83 0.32
C HIS A 2 63.03 22.40 0.89
N ALA A 3 62.83 23.72 0.87
CA ALA A 3 61.63 24.35 1.42
C ALA A 3 60.35 24.08 0.60
N CYS A 4 60.48 23.81 -0.71
CA CYS A 4 59.33 23.53 -1.58
C CYS A 4 58.76 22.13 -1.32
N VAL A 5 59.66 21.13 -1.14
CA VAL A 5 59.29 19.73 -0.84
C VAL A 5 58.57 19.59 0.50
N SER A 6 58.97 20.37 1.51
CA SER A 6 58.32 20.38 2.82
C SER A 6 56.87 20.90 2.77
N LYS A 7 56.62 21.95 1.98
CA LYS A 7 55.28 22.54 1.84
C LYS A 7 54.32 21.61 1.08
N THR A 8 54.80 20.95 0.03
CA THR A 8 54.00 19.98 -0.73
C THR A 8 53.67 18.74 0.09
N LEU A 9 54.62 18.26 0.91
CA LEU A 9 54.38 17.12 1.80
C LEU A 9 53.33 17.46 2.87
N LEU A 10 53.40 18.65 3.48
CA LEU A 10 52.44 19.10 4.47
C LEU A 10 51.02 19.16 3.89
N VAL A 11 50.88 19.72 2.68
CA VAL A 11 49.60 19.79 1.96
C VAL A 11 49.08 18.38 1.63
N ALA A 12 49.95 17.47 1.20
CA ALA A 12 49.54 16.10 0.91
C ALA A 12 49.02 15.38 2.17
N ILE A 13 49.70 15.55 3.31
CA ILE A 13 49.30 14.95 4.59
C ILE A 13 47.98 15.55 5.08
N THR A 14 47.78 16.87 5.00
CA THR A 14 46.52 17.49 5.41
C THR A 14 45.36 17.06 4.54
N VAL A 15 45.54 16.95 3.22
CA VAL A 15 44.51 16.42 2.31
C VAL A 15 44.16 14.98 2.66
N ILE A 16 45.16 14.12 2.90
CA ILE A 16 44.93 12.73 3.34
C ILE A 16 44.15 12.69 4.64
N LEU A 17 44.50 13.55 5.61
CA LEU A 17 43.84 13.60 6.91
C LEU A 17 42.38 14.05 6.79
N ILE A 18 42.08 15.01 5.92
CA ILE A 18 40.72 15.47 5.59
C ILE A 18 39.92 14.35 4.92
N VAL A 19 40.49 13.64 3.96
CA VAL A 19 39.82 12.50 3.29
C VAL A 19 39.54 11.37 4.28
N LEU A 20 40.49 11.05 5.16
CA LEU A 20 40.31 10.06 6.22
C LEU A 20 39.23 10.48 7.23
N THR A 21 39.18 11.77 7.61
CA THR A 21 38.11 12.26 8.50
C THR A 21 36.76 12.22 7.82
N LEU A 22 36.66 12.59 6.54
CA LEU A 22 35.41 12.45 5.76
C LEU A 22 34.99 10.98 5.62
N MET A 23 35.93 10.07 5.39
CA MET A 23 35.67 8.62 5.33
C MET A 23 35.29 8.01 6.68
N LEU A 24 35.83 8.52 7.78
CA LEU A 24 35.48 8.07 9.12
C LEU A 24 34.09 8.59 9.54
N TRP A 25 33.80 9.86 9.19
CA TRP A 25 32.54 10.50 9.55
C TRP A 25 31.38 10.08 8.65
N ARG A 26 31.66 9.61 7.42
CA ARG A 26 30.68 9.14 6.42
C ARG A 26 29.44 10.04 6.32
N PRO A 27 29.59 11.34 6.03
CA PRO A 27 28.46 12.29 5.99
C PRO A 27 27.36 11.90 4.99
N TRP A 28 27.69 11.08 3.98
CA TRP A 28 26.73 10.50 3.04
C TRP A 28 25.83 9.41 3.65
N GLU A 29 26.26 8.69 4.69
CA GLU A 29 25.38 7.78 5.44
C GLU A 29 24.35 8.57 6.26
N PHE A 30 24.75 9.69 6.84
CA PHE A 30 23.86 10.54 7.63
C PHE A 30 22.77 11.21 6.78
N ARG A 31 23.13 11.76 5.60
CA ARG A 31 22.13 12.30 4.66
C ARG A 31 21.12 11.24 4.23
N ARG A 32 21.58 10.03 3.91
CA ARG A 32 20.69 8.92 3.54
C ARG A 32 19.71 8.53 4.65
N ALA A 33 20.15 8.57 5.91
CA ALA A 33 19.26 8.28 7.04
C ALA A 33 18.15 9.33 7.17
N ILE A 34 18.47 10.62 6.95
CA ILE A 34 17.49 11.71 6.95
C ILE A 34 16.50 11.56 5.79
N ASP A 35 16.99 11.26 4.58
CA ASP A 35 16.14 11.07 3.40
C ASP A 35 15.18 9.89 3.59
N LEU A 36 15.64 8.81 4.23
CA LEU A 36 14.82 7.63 4.48
C LEU A 36 13.72 7.87 5.52
N GLU A 37 14.04 8.56 6.61
CA GLU A 37 13.02 8.90 7.61
C GLU A 37 12.00 9.89 7.06
N TYR A 38 12.44 10.81 6.20
CA TYR A 38 11.53 11.67 5.42
C TYR A 38 10.59 10.84 4.53
N VAL A 39 11.11 9.88 3.75
CA VAL A 39 10.29 9.00 2.90
C VAL A 39 9.28 8.23 3.75
N ARG A 40 9.70 7.65 4.88
CA ARG A 40 8.79 6.94 5.80
C ARG A 40 7.69 7.83 6.33
N ALA A 41 8.03 9.04 6.77
CA ALA A 41 7.06 10.01 7.26
C ALA A 41 6.04 10.35 6.17
N LYS A 42 6.49 10.62 4.93
CA LYS A 42 5.61 10.92 3.81
C LYS A 42 4.72 9.76 3.39
N LEU A 43 5.24 8.54 3.36
CA LEU A 43 4.42 7.36 3.10
C LEU A 43 3.40 7.12 4.22
N ARG A 44 3.73 7.38 5.48
CA ARG A 44 2.76 7.33 6.59
C ARG A 44 1.67 8.38 6.46
N GLU A 45 2.03 9.59 6.05
CA GLU A 45 1.09 10.70 5.81
C GLU A 45 0.11 10.34 4.68
N ILE A 46 0.63 9.78 3.57
CA ILE A 46 -0.20 9.27 2.47
C ILE A 46 -1.09 8.10 2.93
N ALA A 47 -0.57 7.18 3.74
CA ALA A 47 -1.35 6.07 4.29
C ALA A 47 -2.51 6.57 5.15
N GLU A 48 -2.29 7.59 5.97
CA GLU A 48 -3.32 8.20 6.81
C GLU A 48 -4.40 8.89 5.98
N ILE A 49 -4.03 9.60 4.92
CA ILE A 49 -4.98 10.22 3.98
C ILE A 49 -5.84 9.15 3.31
N ILE A 50 -5.22 8.06 2.86
CA ILE A 50 -5.93 6.92 2.26
C ILE A 50 -6.88 6.26 3.26
N GLU A 51 -6.45 6.11 4.52
CA GLU A 51 -7.26 5.52 5.58
C GLU A 51 -8.47 6.40 5.94
N GLN A 52 -8.29 7.72 5.98
CA GLN A 52 -9.35 8.68 6.27
C GLN A 52 -10.30 8.90 5.08
N GLY A 53 -9.82 8.72 3.85
CA GLY A 53 -10.60 8.98 2.63
C GLY A 53 -10.92 10.46 2.42
N VAL A 54 -10.15 11.37 3.04
CA VAL A 54 -10.37 12.82 2.97
C VAL A 54 -9.35 13.43 1.99
N PRO A 55 -9.78 14.23 1.00
CA PRO A 55 -8.87 14.87 0.07
C PRO A 55 -7.81 15.73 0.78
N ALA A 56 -6.56 15.61 0.34
CA ALA A 56 -5.45 16.33 0.96
C ALA A 56 -4.33 16.61 -0.06
N THR A 57 -3.52 17.61 0.25
CA THR A 57 -2.37 18.01 -0.55
C THR A 57 -1.10 17.86 0.27
N LEU A 58 -0.06 17.28 -0.32
CA LEU A 58 1.23 17.05 0.33
C LEU A 58 2.37 17.52 -0.54
N GLU A 59 3.45 17.94 0.10
CA GLU A 59 4.74 18.15 -0.57
C GLU A 59 5.62 16.93 -0.39
N VAL A 60 6.10 16.38 -1.50
CA VAL A 60 6.90 15.15 -1.57
C VAL A 60 8.11 15.38 -2.48
N ASP A 61 9.27 15.66 -1.90
CA ASP A 61 10.47 16.01 -2.65
C ASP A 61 11.20 14.82 -3.27
N VAL A 62 10.70 13.62 -3.05
CA VAL A 62 11.23 12.35 -3.54
C VAL A 62 10.36 11.77 -4.67
N PRO A 63 10.95 11.10 -5.66
CA PRO A 63 10.17 10.44 -6.70
C PRO A 63 9.46 9.21 -6.13
N LEU A 64 8.13 9.23 -6.12
CA LEU A 64 7.30 8.07 -5.78
C LEU A 64 6.70 7.47 -7.05
N LYS A 65 6.86 6.17 -7.25
CA LYS A 65 6.24 5.46 -8.38
C LYS A 65 4.85 4.99 -8.00
N VAL A 66 3.84 5.28 -8.82
CA VAL A 66 2.48 4.80 -8.62
C VAL A 66 2.19 3.67 -9.61
N PHE A 67 1.82 2.51 -9.09
CA PHE A 67 1.40 1.34 -9.87
C PHE A 67 -0.09 1.11 -9.65
N GLU A 68 -0.88 1.20 -10.72
CA GLU A 68 -2.33 0.94 -10.66
C GLU A 68 -2.62 -0.57 -10.51
N GLU A 69 -1.76 -1.42 -11.08
CA GLU A 69 -1.79 -2.87 -10.96
C GLU A 69 -0.41 -3.38 -10.55
N TYR A 70 -0.22 -3.57 -9.24
CA TYR A 70 1.03 -4.07 -8.66
C TYR A 70 0.95 -5.57 -8.35
N ASP A 71 -0.16 -6.01 -7.76
CA ASP A 71 -0.40 -7.39 -7.36
C ASP A 71 -1.88 -7.76 -7.51
N VAL A 72 -2.23 -9.03 -7.35
CA VAL A 72 -3.61 -9.52 -7.42
C VAL A 72 -3.92 -10.35 -6.19
N VAL A 73 -4.91 -9.91 -5.42
CA VAL A 73 -5.46 -10.69 -4.31
C VAL A 73 -6.70 -11.43 -4.77
N VAL A 74 -6.76 -12.71 -4.44
CA VAL A 74 -7.87 -13.59 -4.82
C VAL A 74 -8.89 -13.67 -3.68
N LEU A 75 -10.13 -13.30 -3.98
CA LEU A 75 -11.29 -13.53 -3.12
C LEU A 75 -11.94 -14.86 -3.54
N THR A 76 -12.01 -15.80 -2.61
CA THR A 76 -12.65 -17.10 -2.83
C THR A 76 -13.85 -17.24 -1.92
N ILE A 77 -15.02 -17.44 -2.51
CA ILE A 77 -16.26 -17.70 -1.78
C ILE A 77 -16.62 -19.17 -1.96
N THR A 78 -16.41 -19.95 -0.90
CA THR A 78 -16.78 -21.37 -0.87
C THR A 78 -18.19 -21.48 -0.34
N ARG A 79 -19.08 -22.09 -1.12
CA ARG A 79 -20.49 -22.29 -0.77
C ARG A 79 -20.75 -23.76 -0.46
N PRO A 80 -21.77 -24.07 0.37
CA PRO A 80 -22.13 -25.46 0.62
C PRO A 80 -22.59 -26.10 -0.68
N ASN A 81 -22.09 -27.30 -1.00
CA ASN A 81 -22.54 -28.10 -2.15
C ASN A 81 -22.46 -27.41 -3.53
N GLU A 82 -21.67 -26.34 -3.67
CA GLU A 82 -21.49 -25.61 -4.92
C GLU A 82 -20.01 -25.32 -5.16
N GLU A 83 -19.66 -25.12 -6.43
CA GLU A 83 -18.30 -24.70 -6.80
C GLU A 83 -17.96 -23.32 -6.21
N PRO A 84 -16.70 -23.14 -5.75
CA PRO A 84 -16.27 -21.89 -5.18
C PRO A 84 -16.19 -20.80 -6.24
N ILE A 85 -16.69 -19.61 -5.90
CA ILE A 85 -16.57 -18.43 -6.76
C ILE A 85 -15.21 -17.80 -6.50
N VAL A 86 -14.45 -17.55 -7.56
CA VAL A 86 -13.11 -16.96 -7.50
C VAL A 86 -13.14 -15.60 -8.19
N ILE A 87 -12.82 -14.54 -7.44
CA ILE A 87 -12.78 -13.17 -7.92
C ILE A 87 -11.35 -12.65 -7.76
N ARG A 88 -10.77 -12.13 -8.83
CA ARG A 88 -9.42 -11.55 -8.84
C ARG A 88 -9.52 -10.04 -8.62
N LEU A 89 -8.93 -9.56 -7.53
CA LEU A 89 -8.96 -8.17 -7.12
C LEU A 89 -7.56 -7.56 -7.36
N PRO A 90 -7.38 -6.73 -8.40
CA PRO A 90 -6.11 -6.05 -8.62
C PRO A 90 -5.86 -5.02 -7.51
N ILE A 91 -4.63 -5.00 -7.01
CA ILE A 91 -4.15 -4.10 -5.98
C ILE A 91 -3.12 -3.14 -6.58
N SER A 92 -3.32 -1.87 -6.29
CA SER A 92 -2.39 -0.78 -6.61
C SER A 92 -1.35 -0.58 -5.50
N ALA A 93 -0.21 0.04 -5.81
CA ALA A 93 0.82 0.37 -4.83
C ALA A 93 1.58 1.66 -5.18
N ILE A 94 2.12 2.32 -4.16
CA ILE A 94 3.12 3.36 -4.28
C ILE A 94 4.47 2.77 -3.88
N VAL A 95 5.48 2.94 -4.71
CA VAL A 95 6.82 2.38 -4.50
C VAL A 95 7.85 3.48 -4.53
N TYR A 96 8.59 3.59 -3.44
CA TYR A 96 9.87 4.28 -3.42
C TYR A 96 10.99 3.25 -3.65
N GLU A 97 11.87 3.51 -4.59
CA GLU A 97 12.99 2.63 -4.92
C GLU A 97 14.30 3.43 -4.92
N ASP A 98 15.26 2.97 -4.13
CA ASP A 98 16.64 3.47 -4.16
C ASP A 98 17.61 2.28 -4.09
N ARG A 99 18.34 2.08 -5.19
CA ARG A 99 19.31 0.97 -5.36
C ARG A 99 20.48 1.02 -4.38
N SER A 100 20.72 2.17 -3.75
CA SER A 100 21.76 2.35 -2.75
C SER A 100 21.35 1.84 -1.37
N LEU A 101 20.06 1.54 -1.17
CA LEU A 101 19.52 1.07 0.11
C LEU A 101 19.70 -0.43 0.30
N ARG A 102 19.77 -0.83 1.58
CA ARG A 102 19.75 -2.22 2.03
C ARG A 102 18.90 -2.30 3.30
N LEU A 103 17.60 -2.23 3.13
CA LEU A 103 16.62 -2.25 4.21
C LEU A 103 16.31 -3.69 4.65
N PRO A 104 16.16 -3.93 5.95
CA PRO A 104 15.62 -5.19 6.45
C PRO A 104 14.15 -5.32 6.05
N LEU A 105 13.64 -6.55 6.00
CA LEU A 105 12.22 -6.78 5.83
C LEU A 105 11.47 -6.21 7.04
N ARG A 106 10.67 -5.17 6.82
CA ARG A 106 9.78 -4.59 7.83
C ARG A 106 8.40 -4.42 7.24
N VAL A 107 7.38 -4.86 7.97
CA VAL A 107 5.98 -4.71 7.58
C VAL A 107 5.27 -3.91 8.65
N GLU A 108 4.75 -2.75 8.27
CA GLU A 108 3.94 -1.87 9.11
C GLU A 108 2.51 -1.86 8.54
N ARG A 109 1.54 -2.37 9.30
CA ARG A 109 0.12 -2.37 8.92
C ARG A 109 -0.61 -1.25 9.65
N ARG A 110 -1.35 -0.43 8.92
CA ARG A 110 -2.21 0.63 9.44
C ARG A 110 -3.55 0.56 8.74
N GLY A 111 -4.55 0.01 9.43
CA GLY A 111 -5.92 -0.11 8.93
C GLY A 111 -6.00 -0.75 7.55
N LEU A 112 -6.29 0.06 6.54
CA LEU A 112 -6.45 -0.32 5.13
C LEU A 112 -5.15 -0.33 4.32
N VAL A 113 -3.99 -0.04 4.92
CA VAL A 113 -2.74 0.14 4.18
C VAL A 113 -1.62 -0.67 4.84
N GLU A 114 -0.77 -1.27 4.01
CA GLU A 114 0.46 -1.95 4.44
C GLU A 114 1.67 -1.24 3.83
N ILE A 115 2.61 -0.84 4.68
CA ILE A 115 3.92 -0.32 4.29
C ILE A 115 4.94 -1.43 4.49
N VAL A 116 5.60 -1.84 3.41
CA VAL A 116 6.62 -2.89 3.38
C VAL A 116 7.96 -2.30 2.98
N GLU A 117 8.93 -2.37 3.87
CA GLU A 117 10.34 -2.10 3.55
C GLU A 117 11.01 -3.44 3.22
N ASN A 118 11.65 -3.54 2.05
CA ASN A 118 12.38 -4.74 1.67
C ASN A 118 13.52 -4.41 0.70
N GLY A 119 14.76 -4.60 1.14
CA GLY A 119 15.93 -4.42 0.29
C GLY A 119 16.08 -2.97 -0.18
N THR A 120 15.82 -2.72 -1.46
CA THR A 120 15.96 -1.39 -2.09
C THR A 120 14.65 -0.62 -2.19
N MET A 121 13.56 -1.14 -1.63
CA MET A 121 12.21 -0.61 -1.85
C MET A 121 11.46 -0.38 -0.55
N ILE A 122 10.63 0.67 -0.56
CA ILE A 122 9.56 0.90 0.41
C ILE A 122 8.26 0.95 -0.37
N ILE A 123 7.33 0.05 -0.06
CA ILE A 123 6.10 -0.18 -0.80
C ILE A 123 4.94 0.16 0.11
N LEU A 124 4.07 1.08 -0.30
CA LEU A 124 2.78 1.34 0.32
C LEU A 124 1.70 0.71 -0.57
N LYS A 125 0.95 -0.25 -0.05
CA LYS A 125 -0.16 -0.87 -0.77
C LYS A 125 -1.43 -0.83 0.06
N PRO A 126 -2.54 -0.30 -0.49
CA PRO A 126 -3.84 -0.47 0.15
C PRO A 126 -4.29 -1.93 0.09
N LEU A 127 -4.78 -2.46 1.20
CA LEU A 127 -5.28 -3.81 1.33
C LEU A 127 -6.82 -3.84 1.21
N PRO A 128 -7.38 -4.87 0.56
CA PRO A 128 -8.82 -5.08 0.57
C PRO A 128 -9.32 -5.35 1.98
N ARG A 129 -10.43 -4.71 2.36
CA ARG A 129 -11.15 -4.96 3.60
C ARG A 129 -12.41 -5.76 3.32
N VAL A 130 -12.75 -6.67 4.21
CA VAL A 130 -13.98 -7.44 4.13
C VAL A 130 -14.76 -7.24 5.41
N ASP A 131 -15.97 -6.70 5.28
CA ASP A 131 -16.92 -6.56 6.37
C ASP A 131 -18.13 -7.47 6.11
N SER A 132 -18.67 -8.07 7.17
CA SER A 132 -19.87 -8.90 7.10
C SER A 132 -20.93 -8.41 8.05
N THR A 133 -22.16 -8.32 7.57
CA THR A 133 -23.34 -8.06 8.39
C THR A 133 -24.50 -8.95 7.94
N VAL A 134 -25.44 -9.18 8.84
CA VAL A 134 -26.67 -9.92 8.54
C VAL A 134 -27.81 -8.92 8.55
N VAL A 135 -28.54 -8.86 7.44
CA VAL A 135 -29.64 -7.92 7.23
C VAL A 135 -30.89 -8.70 6.88
N VAL A 136 -32.03 -8.27 7.37
CA VAL A 136 -33.32 -8.84 6.96
C VAL A 136 -33.92 -7.95 5.88
N GLU A 137 -33.92 -8.40 4.63
CA GLU A 137 -34.56 -7.72 3.50
C GLU A 137 -35.82 -8.51 3.10
N TYR A 138 -36.97 -7.83 3.02
CA TYR A 138 -38.26 -8.43 2.61
C TYR A 138 -38.64 -9.70 3.39
N GLY A 139 -38.35 -9.74 4.70
CA GLY A 139 -38.64 -10.89 5.57
C GLY A 139 -37.71 -12.09 5.38
N ARG A 140 -36.60 -11.94 4.65
CA ARG A 140 -35.57 -12.97 4.48
C ARG A 140 -34.23 -12.48 5.02
N GLU A 141 -33.48 -13.38 5.65
CA GLU A 141 -32.11 -13.10 6.10
C GLU A 141 -31.15 -13.10 4.91
N PHE A 142 -30.41 -12.01 4.75
CA PHE A 142 -29.31 -11.87 3.81
C PHE A 142 -28.00 -11.64 4.56
N HIS A 143 -27.02 -12.46 4.24
CA HIS A 143 -25.65 -12.22 4.64
C HIS A 143 -25.03 -11.24 3.63
N LEU A 144 -24.82 -10.00 4.07
CA LEU A 144 -24.17 -8.98 3.28
C LEU A 144 -22.66 -9.05 3.55
N VAL A 145 -21.88 -9.31 2.51
CA VAL A 145 -20.42 -9.26 2.54
C VAL A 145 -19.97 -8.09 1.69
N VAL A 146 -19.45 -7.05 2.32
CA VAL A 146 -18.92 -5.88 1.63
C VAL A 146 -17.42 -6.01 1.53
N VAL A 147 -16.89 -5.99 0.31
CA VAL A 147 -15.46 -5.98 0.03
C VAL A 147 -15.07 -4.58 -0.37
N GLY A 148 -14.39 -3.87 0.53
CA GLY A 148 -13.88 -2.52 0.34
C GLY A 148 -12.52 -2.54 -0.37
N LEU A 149 -12.44 -1.88 -1.53
CA LEU A 149 -11.21 -1.70 -2.29
C LEU A 149 -10.76 -0.23 -2.26
N VAL A 150 -9.46 -0.02 -2.18
CA VAL A 150 -8.86 1.29 -2.47
C VAL A 150 -7.96 1.10 -3.69
N LYS A 151 -8.32 1.77 -4.79
CA LYS A 151 -7.49 1.80 -6.01
C LYS A 151 -6.77 3.13 -6.11
N LEU A 152 -5.46 3.08 -6.26
CA LEU A 152 -4.65 4.26 -6.54
C LEU A 152 -4.60 4.46 -8.05
N ARG A 153 -4.87 5.68 -8.49
CA ARG A 153 -4.79 6.10 -9.90
C ARG A 153 -3.92 7.33 -9.98
N SER A 154 -3.06 7.43 -10.98
CA SER A 154 -2.27 8.65 -11.17
C SER A 154 -2.13 9.01 -12.64
N GLU A 155 -2.09 10.32 -12.91
CA GLU A 155 -1.82 10.83 -14.26
C GLU A 155 -0.38 10.54 -14.70
N ARG A 156 0.53 10.38 -13.74
CA ARG A 156 1.95 10.11 -13.97
C ARG A 156 2.38 8.86 -13.21
N ALA A 157 3.17 8.02 -13.87
CA ALA A 157 3.76 6.85 -13.23
C ALA A 157 4.72 7.23 -12.08
N VAL A 158 5.29 8.44 -12.12
CA VAL A 158 6.16 8.97 -11.07
C VAL A 158 5.66 10.35 -10.66
N VAL A 159 5.44 10.54 -9.36
CA VAL A 159 4.98 11.81 -8.77
C VAL A 159 6.05 12.37 -7.83
N ARG A 160 6.18 13.71 -7.83
CA ARG A 160 7.14 14.47 -7.01
C ARG A 160 6.67 15.92 -6.88
N GLY A 161 7.08 16.62 -5.82
CA GLY A 161 6.70 17.98 -5.52
C GLY A 161 5.34 18.02 -4.83
N LYS A 162 4.54 19.01 -5.17
CA LYS A 162 3.20 19.16 -4.61
C LYS A 162 2.24 18.15 -5.25
N ILE A 163 1.74 17.20 -4.47
CA ILE A 163 0.78 16.18 -4.89
C ILE A 163 -0.58 16.43 -4.23
N ALA A 164 -1.66 16.26 -4.98
CA ALA A 164 -3.02 16.27 -4.46
C ALA A 164 -3.60 14.85 -4.55
N ILE A 165 -4.22 14.40 -3.46
CA ILE A 165 -4.92 13.13 -3.37
C ILE A 165 -6.41 13.44 -3.24
N THR A 166 -7.20 13.01 -4.22
CA THR A 166 -8.66 13.14 -4.23
C THR A 166 -9.31 11.77 -4.30
N PHE A 167 -10.57 11.67 -3.88
CA PHE A 167 -11.27 10.39 -3.80
C PHE A 167 -12.54 10.43 -4.64
N ASP A 168 -12.69 9.42 -5.50
CA ASP A 168 -13.92 9.13 -6.22
C ASP A 168 -14.47 7.78 -5.78
N GLU A 169 -15.77 7.57 -5.97
CA GLU A 169 -16.39 6.26 -5.71
C GLU A 169 -16.01 5.26 -6.80
N LEU A 170 -15.69 4.03 -6.37
CA LEU A 170 -15.58 2.90 -7.27
C LEU A 170 -16.98 2.34 -7.52
N GLU A 171 -17.36 2.19 -8.78
CA GLU A 171 -18.64 1.59 -9.15
C GLU A 171 -18.83 0.23 -8.46
N PRO A 172 -19.90 0.05 -7.66
CA PRO A 172 -20.07 -1.16 -6.88
C PRO A 172 -20.55 -2.30 -7.77
N TYR A 173 -19.94 -3.47 -7.60
CA TYR A 173 -20.38 -4.71 -8.22
C TYR A 173 -21.06 -5.60 -7.19
N THR A 174 -22.34 -5.90 -7.38
CA THR A 174 -23.11 -6.73 -6.45
C THR A 174 -23.43 -8.10 -7.06
N TYR A 175 -23.03 -9.15 -6.36
CA TYR A 175 -23.41 -10.53 -6.63
C TYR A 175 -24.47 -10.96 -5.61
N LEU A 176 -25.61 -11.47 -6.11
CA LEU A 176 -26.72 -11.93 -5.28
C LEU A 176 -27.00 -13.41 -5.51
N ARG A 177 -27.16 -14.17 -4.43
CA ARG A 177 -27.51 -15.60 -4.50
C ARG A 177 -28.44 -15.97 -3.35
N SER A 178 -29.53 -16.68 -3.66
CA SER A 178 -30.40 -17.31 -2.65
C SER A 178 -30.00 -18.76 -2.45
N TYR A 179 -30.09 -19.26 -1.21
CA TYR A 179 -29.78 -20.66 -0.89
C TYR A 179 -31.04 -21.50 -0.76
N ASP A 180 -31.06 -22.62 -1.48
CA ASP A 180 -32.12 -23.64 -1.35
C ASP A 180 -31.75 -24.75 -0.35
N TYR A 181 -30.59 -24.63 0.30
CA TYR A 181 -30.00 -25.61 1.21
C TYR A 181 -29.34 -24.92 2.41
N SER A 182 -29.12 -25.68 3.48
CA SER A 182 -28.40 -25.20 4.66
C SER A 182 -26.95 -25.68 4.64
N GLY A 183 -26.03 -24.91 5.22
CA GLY A 183 -24.62 -25.29 5.32
C GLY A 183 -23.74 -24.15 5.82
N VAL A 184 -22.43 -24.21 5.50
CA VAL A 184 -21.48 -23.14 5.84
C VAL A 184 -20.90 -22.54 4.56
N SER A 185 -21.04 -21.22 4.43
CA SER A 185 -20.34 -20.43 3.43
C SER A 185 -19.07 -19.83 4.03
N LYS A 186 -17.97 -19.82 3.28
CA LYS A 186 -16.68 -19.27 3.69
C LYS A 186 -16.20 -18.24 2.69
N VAL A 187 -15.75 -17.10 3.18
CA VAL A 187 -15.13 -16.05 2.37
C VAL A 187 -13.65 -16.00 2.74
N ARG A 188 -12.79 -16.22 1.74
CA ARG A 188 -11.33 -16.15 1.86
C ARG A 188 -10.77 -15.02 1.04
N LEU A 189 -9.78 -14.32 1.56
CA LEU A 189 -9.06 -13.26 0.86
C LEU A 189 -7.57 -13.57 0.92
N GLY A 190 -6.93 -13.73 -0.24
CA GLY A 190 -5.50 -14.09 -0.31
C GLY A 190 -5.18 -15.42 0.38
N GLY A 191 -6.12 -16.36 0.39
CA GLY A 191 -5.99 -17.65 1.06
C GLY A 191 -6.30 -17.65 2.57
N MET A 192 -6.51 -16.49 3.19
CA MET A 192 -6.89 -16.38 4.61
C MET A 192 -8.41 -16.44 4.76
N ASP A 193 -8.91 -17.23 5.71
CA ASP A 193 -10.34 -17.27 6.08
C ASP A 193 -10.73 -15.94 6.75
N MET A 194 -11.54 -15.12 6.06
CA MET A 194 -12.01 -13.83 6.57
C MET A 194 -13.32 -14.00 7.34
N ILE A 195 -14.27 -14.76 6.77
CA ILE A 195 -15.61 -14.92 7.32
C ILE A 195 -16.07 -16.37 7.14
N ARG A 196 -16.73 -16.89 8.17
CA ARG A 196 -17.44 -18.18 8.14
C ARG A 196 -18.88 -17.96 8.57
N VAL A 197 -19.83 -18.19 7.67
CA VAL A 197 -21.25 -17.92 7.89
C VAL A 197 -22.04 -19.21 7.77
N GLY A 198 -22.89 -19.50 8.76
CA GLY A 198 -23.92 -20.53 8.63
C GLY A 198 -25.07 -20.00 7.78
N VAL A 199 -25.39 -20.69 6.68
CA VAL A 199 -26.48 -20.33 5.79
C VAL A 199 -27.62 -21.33 5.96
N SER A 200 -28.86 -20.83 5.99
CA SER A 200 -30.07 -21.63 6.10
C SER A 200 -30.84 -21.62 4.77
N ARG A 201 -31.65 -22.66 4.54
CA ARG A 201 -32.55 -22.71 3.39
C ARG A 201 -33.51 -21.51 3.41
N GLY A 202 -33.54 -20.74 2.32
CA GLY A 202 -34.34 -19.52 2.18
C GLY A 202 -33.59 -18.23 2.52
N ALA A 203 -32.39 -18.32 3.11
CA ALA A 203 -31.49 -17.18 3.29
C ALA A 203 -30.78 -16.82 1.97
N GLY A 204 -30.32 -15.58 1.87
CA GLY A 204 -29.50 -15.11 0.75
C GLY A 204 -28.08 -14.74 1.14
N LEU A 205 -27.17 -14.78 0.18
CA LEU A 205 -25.86 -14.16 0.21
C LEU A 205 -25.84 -13.02 -0.79
N LYS A 206 -25.48 -11.83 -0.30
CA LYS A 206 -25.27 -10.64 -1.11
C LYS A 206 -23.83 -10.22 -0.91
N ILE A 207 -23.04 -10.26 -1.96
CA ILE A 207 -21.65 -9.81 -1.93
C ILE A 207 -21.59 -8.53 -2.73
N THR A 208 -21.19 -7.44 -2.09
CA THR A 208 -21.00 -6.15 -2.75
C THR A 208 -19.52 -5.83 -2.72
N ILE A 209 -18.89 -5.76 -3.88
CA ILE A 209 -17.55 -5.22 -4.03
C ILE A 209 -17.74 -3.73 -4.28
N ALA A 210 -17.26 -2.91 -3.36
CA ALA A 210 -17.34 -1.46 -3.43
C ALA A 210 -15.99 -0.87 -3.03
N GLY A 211 -15.79 0.41 -3.25
CA GLY A 211 -14.51 1.00 -2.91
C GLY A 211 -14.39 2.47 -3.27
N VAL A 212 -13.17 2.95 -3.18
CA VAL A 212 -12.79 4.30 -3.57
C VAL A 212 -11.60 4.25 -4.52
N ILE A 213 -11.56 5.21 -5.42
CA ILE A 213 -10.41 5.49 -6.28
C ILE A 213 -9.72 6.72 -5.71
N ALA A 214 -8.53 6.53 -5.16
CA ALA A 214 -7.67 7.63 -4.74
C ALA A 214 -6.86 8.10 -5.96
N LYS A 215 -7.22 9.27 -6.50
CA LYS A 215 -6.53 9.92 -7.62
C LYS A 215 -5.39 10.77 -7.07
N ILE A 216 -4.18 10.52 -7.57
CA ILE A 216 -2.96 11.25 -7.24
C ILE A 216 -2.58 12.11 -8.44
N SER A 217 -2.75 13.43 -8.31
CA SER A 217 -2.32 14.41 -9.29
C SER A 217 -1.11 15.20 -8.77
N GLN A 218 -0.27 15.68 -9.68
CA GLN A 218 0.86 16.54 -9.35
C GLN A 218 0.50 17.97 -9.74
N GLU A 219 0.48 18.88 -8.76
CA GLU A 219 0.33 20.32 -9.02
C GLU A 219 1.67 20.89 -9.49
N GLY A 220 1.62 21.62 -10.61
CA GLY A 220 2.78 22.27 -11.24
C GLY A 220 3.13 23.61 -10.62
#